data_AF-A0A495U7T2-F1
#
_entry.id   AF-A0A495U7T2-F1
#
_cell.length_a   1.000
_cell.length_b   1.000
_cell.length_c   1.000
_cell.angle_alpha   90.00
_cell.angle_beta   90.00
_cell.angle_gamma   90.00
#
_symmetry.space_group_name_H-M   'P 1'
#
loop_
_entity.id
_entity.type
_entity.pdbx_description
1 polymer ?
#
loop_
_entity_poly.entity_id
_entity_poly.type
_entity_poly.pdbx_seq_one_letter_code
_entity_poly.pdbx_strand_id
1 'polypeptide(L)'
;MPIFEHHPMEEPTFSLDNFEQLVYTRQYVKASVQLIAALALLQQKHGKLDERFLASGMLDLPAAEQHRRFCTRLASAASTLFADPQFDLPPACFRLFLTLHEWTGLVFSTTAFGNADHVVRYLNPRGPENAQFVAGDRFVEKLCALYSTESELELDFAALWAYDKTLAASLALVLLAPTFKGSANAHLKREALIEWLPGKLRQIDDLDDLPTALLHNAYMFCSYADTPRRHEIKRDINALVRHKLVQLGLTDLPAPKPAHARRARAPSRGKKPLMIVVLEWFSGAHSIYRTHSRTLEAAREHFELVGFGFGYAVDDLGRAVFDRFIELDKPEYIGECLATIRAFAAAEQPDVLYMPSVGMFVLTVFLSNLRVAPLQIAGLGHPATTHSDKIDRVSVEEDYIGNPACFSERLMKLPKDGQPYRPSVALPEIVAHLPSPRERLEIVITASAMKLNPGFLDTCREIAARAQTPVEFHFMSGVLPGLPLDRMRAVIGHALPGARVHGFHDYAGYLARVNRADLFLSPFPFGNTNGIVDALTLGLPGVCKRGAEVFERIDSALFERVAMPSWTVADSVNEYVVAAVRMIDAHAERTALRQRLIDTRAVQRCFEGRAQAFGECVLRLVRDKT
;
A
#
# COMPACT_ATOMS: atom_id res chain seq x y z
N MET A 1 -39.19 9.58 -12.42
CA MET A 1 -39.17 11.06 -12.44
C MET A 1 -37.74 11.50 -12.70
N PRO A 2 -37.53 12.52 -13.54
CA PRO A 2 -37.07 12.42 -14.92
C PRO A 2 -35.59 12.06 -15.08
N ILE A 3 -35.33 11.44 -16.23
CA ILE A 3 -34.05 10.97 -16.76
C ILE A 3 -33.15 12.18 -16.99
N PHE A 4 -32.03 12.27 -16.27
CA PHE A 4 -30.92 13.10 -16.69
C PHE A 4 -30.29 12.43 -17.91
N GLU A 5 -30.55 13.00 -19.09
CA GLU A 5 -29.72 12.77 -20.26
C GLU A 5 -28.31 13.25 -19.92
N HIS A 6 -27.44 12.31 -19.54
CA HIS A 6 -26.00 12.53 -19.61
C HIS A 6 -25.66 12.68 -21.08
N HIS A 7 -25.51 13.93 -21.54
CA HIS A 7 -24.64 14.20 -22.67
C HIS A 7 -23.31 13.48 -22.40
N PRO A 8 -22.83 12.59 -23.29
CA PRO A 8 -21.50 12.04 -23.15
C PRO A 8 -20.53 13.22 -23.24
N MET A 9 -19.95 13.61 -22.12
CA MET A 9 -18.76 14.46 -22.12
C MET A 9 -17.74 13.77 -23.02
N GLU A 10 -17.25 14.46 -24.06
CA GLU A 10 -16.15 13.94 -24.86
C GLU A 10 -15.03 13.50 -23.91
N GLU A 11 -14.59 12.26 -24.05
CA GLU A 11 -13.54 11.72 -23.18
C GLU A 11 -12.26 12.56 -23.37
N PRO A 12 -11.56 12.92 -22.27
CA PRO A 12 -10.41 13.81 -22.37
C PRO A 12 -9.29 13.19 -23.21
N THR A 13 -8.83 13.93 -24.22
CA THR A 13 -7.66 13.60 -25.05
C THR A 13 -6.50 14.56 -24.77
N PHE A 14 -5.27 14.09 -24.93
CA PHE A 14 -4.06 14.90 -24.84
C PHE A 14 -3.30 14.88 -26.18
N SER A 15 -2.97 16.06 -26.72
CA SER A 15 -2.15 16.21 -27.93
C SER A 15 -0.74 16.65 -27.57
N LEU A 16 0.23 15.77 -27.82
CA LEU A 16 1.64 16.05 -27.60
C LEU A 16 2.17 17.14 -28.54
N ASP A 17 1.72 17.15 -29.81
CA ASP A 17 2.13 18.18 -30.78
C ASP A 17 1.68 19.59 -30.33
N ASN A 18 0.46 19.72 -29.79
CA ASN A 18 -0.03 20.97 -29.23
C ASN A 18 0.77 21.39 -27.98
N PHE A 19 1.05 20.44 -27.07
CA PHE A 19 1.88 20.73 -25.90
C PHE A 19 3.28 21.22 -26.29
N GLU A 20 3.94 20.53 -27.22
CA GLU A 20 5.23 20.95 -27.78
C GLU A 20 5.15 22.37 -28.37
N GLN A 21 4.14 22.66 -29.18
CA GLN A 21 3.94 24.01 -29.74
C GLN A 21 3.82 25.07 -28.63
N LEU A 22 3.03 24.82 -27.58
CA LEU A 22 2.87 25.75 -26.46
C LEU A 22 4.19 25.98 -25.72
N VAL A 23 5.00 24.93 -25.53
CA VAL A 23 6.33 25.03 -24.92
C VAL A 23 7.27 25.87 -25.80
N TYR A 24 7.41 25.53 -27.08
CA TYR A 24 8.33 26.23 -27.99
C TYR A 24 7.91 27.67 -28.30
N THR A 25 6.61 28.00 -28.17
CA THR A 25 6.10 29.37 -28.28
C THR A 25 5.99 30.10 -26.94
N ARG A 26 6.55 29.53 -25.86
CA ARG A 26 6.60 30.13 -24.51
C ARG A 26 5.23 30.52 -23.94
N GLN A 27 4.18 29.76 -24.29
CA GLN A 27 2.84 29.92 -23.70
C GLN A 27 2.74 29.20 -22.35
N TYR A 28 3.53 29.65 -21.38
CA TYR A 28 3.82 28.95 -20.12
C TYR A 28 2.61 28.44 -19.34
N VAL A 29 1.59 29.29 -19.14
CA VAL A 29 0.39 28.91 -18.37
C VAL A 29 -0.37 27.79 -19.08
N LYS A 30 -0.57 27.93 -20.41
CA LYS A 30 -1.25 26.91 -21.21
C LYS A 30 -0.45 25.61 -21.27
N ALA A 31 0.87 25.70 -21.43
CA ALA A 31 1.76 24.54 -21.41
C ALA A 31 1.68 23.80 -20.06
N SER A 32 1.67 24.54 -18.94
CA SER A 32 1.54 23.96 -17.59
C SER A 32 0.22 23.20 -17.42
N VAL A 33 -0.89 23.78 -17.87
CA VAL A 33 -2.22 23.13 -17.83
C VAL A 33 -2.24 21.87 -18.70
N GLN A 34 -1.66 21.92 -19.90
CA GLN A 34 -1.59 20.75 -20.80
C GLN A 34 -0.72 19.64 -20.22
N LEU A 35 0.43 19.97 -19.60
CA LEU A 35 1.26 18.97 -18.93
C LEU A 35 0.52 18.31 -17.76
N ILE A 36 -0.17 19.10 -16.91
CA ILE A 36 -1.00 18.55 -15.82
C ILE A 36 -2.10 17.65 -16.38
N ALA A 37 -2.77 18.05 -17.46
CA ALA A 37 -3.79 17.24 -18.12
C ALA A 37 -3.22 15.91 -18.62
N ALA A 38 -2.00 15.90 -19.18
CA ALA A 38 -1.32 14.68 -19.60
C ALA A 38 -1.04 13.75 -18.41
N LEU A 39 -0.52 14.29 -17.30
CA LEU A 39 -0.22 13.52 -16.10
C LEU A 39 -1.50 12.98 -15.42
N ALA A 40 -2.57 13.77 -15.38
CA ALA A 40 -3.87 13.34 -14.89
C ALA A 40 -4.49 12.24 -15.76
N LEU A 41 -4.36 12.34 -17.09
CA LEU A 41 -4.80 11.30 -18.01
C LEU A 41 -3.97 10.01 -17.84
N LEU A 42 -2.65 10.13 -17.63
CA LEU A 42 -1.80 8.99 -17.27
C LEU A 42 -2.28 8.33 -15.97
N GLN A 43 -2.62 9.12 -14.95
CA GLN A 43 -3.18 8.60 -13.70
C GLN A 43 -4.49 7.83 -13.93
N GLN A 44 -5.42 8.43 -14.66
CA GLN A 44 -6.71 7.82 -15.00
C GLN A 44 -6.54 6.52 -15.79
N LYS A 45 -5.51 6.45 -16.64
CA LYS A 45 -5.19 5.30 -17.48
C LYS A 45 -4.19 4.33 -16.88
N HIS A 46 -3.80 4.52 -15.61
CA HIS A 46 -2.78 3.71 -14.94
C HIS A 46 -1.45 3.63 -15.72
N GLY A 47 -1.09 4.70 -16.42
CA GLY A 47 0.11 4.79 -17.25
C GLY A 47 0.01 4.09 -18.61
N LYS A 48 -1.16 3.62 -19.02
CA LYS A 48 -1.35 3.08 -20.38
C LYS A 48 -1.48 4.22 -21.38
N LEU A 49 -0.59 4.24 -22.37
CA LEU A 49 -0.68 5.14 -23.53
C LEU A 49 -1.58 4.48 -24.58
N ASP A 50 -2.85 4.90 -24.62
CA ASP A 50 -3.88 4.46 -25.57
C ASP A 50 -4.21 5.56 -26.61
N GLU A 51 -5.29 5.38 -27.38
CA GLU A 51 -5.72 6.29 -28.44
C GLU A 51 -6.00 7.74 -28.00
N ARG A 52 -6.08 8.01 -26.69
CA ARG A 52 -6.29 9.37 -26.16
C ARG A 52 -4.99 10.19 -26.10
N PHE A 53 -3.84 9.54 -26.28
CA PHE A 53 -2.53 10.18 -26.34
C PHE A 53 -2.11 10.39 -27.79
N LEU A 54 -2.45 11.56 -28.32
CA LEU A 54 -2.26 11.91 -29.73
C LEU A 54 -0.87 12.50 -29.97
N ALA A 55 -0.16 12.00 -30.98
CA ALA A 55 1.13 12.55 -31.41
C ALA A 55 1.41 12.23 -32.88
N SER A 56 1.94 13.20 -33.61
CA SER A 56 2.42 13.01 -34.98
C SER A 56 3.59 12.04 -35.05
N GLY A 57 3.83 11.42 -36.21
CA GLY A 57 5.02 10.55 -36.42
C GLY A 57 5.05 9.26 -35.59
N MET A 58 3.89 8.80 -35.12
CA MET A 58 3.70 7.51 -34.43
C MET A 58 3.19 6.40 -35.34
N LEU A 59 2.61 6.76 -36.49
CA LEU A 59 2.08 5.81 -37.47
C LEU A 59 3.19 4.84 -37.93
N ASP A 60 2.81 3.60 -38.22
CA ASP A 60 3.67 2.51 -38.69
C ASP A 60 4.75 2.00 -37.71
N LEU A 61 4.81 2.53 -36.48
CA LEU A 61 5.72 2.02 -35.45
C LEU A 61 5.09 0.87 -34.65
N PRO A 62 5.88 -0.11 -34.18
CA PRO A 62 5.42 -1.07 -33.17
C PRO A 62 4.97 -0.35 -31.88
N ALA A 63 3.97 -0.89 -31.17
CA ALA A 63 3.40 -0.25 -29.98
C ALA A 63 4.45 0.12 -28.91
N ALA A 64 5.42 -0.75 -28.65
CA ALA A 64 6.50 -0.48 -27.70
C ALA A 64 7.38 0.70 -28.14
N GLU A 65 7.58 0.89 -29.45
CA GLU A 65 8.33 2.01 -29.99
C GLU A 65 7.51 3.31 -29.98
N GLN A 66 6.20 3.24 -30.22
CA GLN A 66 5.30 4.38 -30.03
C GLN A 66 5.36 4.89 -28.59
N HIS A 67 5.28 3.99 -27.60
CA HIS A 67 5.35 4.35 -26.19
C HIS A 67 6.67 5.03 -25.83
N ARG A 68 7.81 4.44 -26.22
CA ARG A 68 9.12 5.04 -25.99
C ARG A 68 9.26 6.41 -26.66
N ARG A 69 8.84 6.53 -27.92
CA ARG A 69 8.91 7.79 -28.67
C ARG A 69 8.03 8.87 -28.05
N PHE A 70 6.80 8.52 -27.65
CA PHE A 70 5.88 9.43 -26.98
C PHE A 70 6.45 9.95 -25.66
N CYS A 71 6.89 9.06 -24.76
CA CYS A 71 7.50 9.45 -23.49
C CYS A 71 8.76 10.29 -23.70
N THR A 72 9.60 9.96 -24.68
CA THR A 72 10.84 10.70 -24.96
C THR A 72 10.54 12.13 -25.41
N ARG A 73 9.55 12.30 -26.30
CA ARG A 73 9.11 13.62 -26.76
C ARG A 73 8.46 14.43 -25.64
N LEU A 74 7.57 13.81 -24.84
CA LEU A 74 6.96 14.45 -23.68
C LEU A 74 8.00 14.90 -22.64
N ALA A 75 8.95 14.03 -22.30
CA ALA A 75 10.07 14.34 -21.40
C ALA A 75 10.97 15.45 -21.96
N SER A 76 11.23 15.46 -23.27
CA SER A 76 12.00 16.52 -23.93
C SER A 76 11.28 17.87 -23.85
N ALA A 77 9.99 17.92 -24.19
CA ALA A 77 9.20 19.14 -24.11
C ALA A 77 9.04 19.65 -22.67
N ALA A 78 8.81 18.75 -21.70
CA ALA A 78 8.84 19.10 -20.28
C ALA A 78 10.21 19.65 -19.87
N SER A 79 11.31 19.02 -20.30
CA SER A 79 12.67 19.52 -20.03
C SER A 79 12.87 20.94 -20.56
N THR A 80 12.43 21.22 -21.80
CA THR A 80 12.51 22.56 -22.40
C THR A 80 11.70 23.59 -21.60
N LEU A 81 10.48 23.24 -21.19
CA LEU A 81 9.63 24.12 -20.39
C LEU A 81 10.29 24.48 -19.06
N PHE A 82 10.73 23.48 -18.29
CA PHE A 82 11.31 23.68 -16.96
C PHE A 82 12.70 24.31 -16.99
N ALA A 83 13.47 24.12 -18.06
CA ALA A 83 14.78 24.75 -18.22
C ALA A 83 14.71 26.25 -18.58
N ASP A 84 13.56 26.77 -19.03
CA ASP A 84 13.44 28.20 -19.38
C ASP A 84 13.52 29.08 -18.10
N PRO A 85 14.49 30.00 -17.99
CA PRO A 85 14.61 30.88 -16.83
C PRO A 85 13.42 31.83 -16.64
N GLN A 86 12.65 32.10 -17.70
CA GLN A 86 11.47 32.97 -17.65
C GLN A 86 10.19 32.23 -17.22
N PHE A 87 10.23 30.90 -17.19
CA PHE A 87 9.09 30.10 -16.77
C PHE A 87 9.02 30.02 -15.24
N ASP A 88 7.94 30.55 -14.65
CA ASP A 88 7.54 30.18 -13.30
C ASP A 88 6.33 29.25 -13.36
N LEU A 89 6.34 28.23 -12.51
CA LEU A 89 5.22 27.32 -12.38
C LEU A 89 4.13 27.99 -11.52
N PRO A 90 2.91 28.22 -12.05
CA PRO A 90 1.86 28.87 -11.26
C PRO A 90 1.55 28.08 -9.98
N PRO A 91 1.35 28.72 -8.81
CA PRO A 91 1.16 28.01 -7.53
C PRO A 91 0.03 26.98 -7.53
N ALA A 92 -1.09 27.28 -8.21
CA ALA A 92 -2.19 26.33 -8.35
C ALA A 92 -1.82 25.11 -9.21
N CYS A 93 -1.02 25.32 -10.27
CA CYS A 93 -0.48 24.24 -11.08
C CYS A 93 0.51 23.40 -10.28
N PHE A 94 1.40 24.03 -9.49
CA PHE A 94 2.37 23.32 -8.67
C PHE A 94 1.72 22.39 -7.65
N ARG A 95 0.66 22.83 -6.95
CA ARG A 95 -0.10 21.95 -6.04
C ARG A 95 -0.66 20.70 -6.75
N LEU A 96 -1.20 20.87 -7.97
CA LEU A 96 -1.68 19.74 -8.77
C LEU A 96 -0.53 18.84 -9.23
N PHE A 97 0.61 19.42 -9.63
CA PHE A 97 1.82 18.65 -9.95
C PHE A 97 2.26 17.76 -8.80
N LEU A 98 2.24 18.25 -7.55
CA LEU A 98 2.60 17.44 -6.40
C LEU A 98 1.68 16.21 -6.24
N THR A 99 0.37 16.36 -6.49
CA THR A 99 -0.55 15.21 -6.47
C THR A 99 -0.30 14.20 -7.61
N LEU A 100 0.34 14.64 -8.69
CA LEU A 100 0.64 13.86 -9.90
C LEU A 100 2.14 13.53 -10.03
N HIS A 101 2.93 13.81 -8.99
CA HIS A 101 4.40 13.86 -9.06
C HIS A 101 5.04 12.55 -9.53
N GLU A 102 4.48 11.40 -9.13
CA GLU A 102 4.93 10.08 -9.56
C GLU A 102 4.95 9.95 -11.10
N TRP A 103 3.97 10.54 -11.78
CA TRP A 103 3.86 10.44 -13.24
C TRP A 103 4.94 11.21 -13.96
N THR A 104 5.41 12.34 -13.41
CA THR A 104 6.59 13.03 -13.93
C THR A 104 7.79 12.09 -13.89
N GLY A 105 8.08 11.50 -12.72
CA GLY A 105 9.18 10.54 -12.57
C GLY A 105 9.06 9.32 -13.51
N LEU A 106 7.86 8.75 -13.65
CA LEU A 106 7.61 7.63 -14.55
C LEU A 106 7.87 8.00 -16.01
N VAL A 107 7.39 9.14 -16.49
CA VAL A 107 7.64 9.60 -17.87
C VAL A 107 9.13 9.70 -18.18
N PHE A 108 9.94 10.29 -17.29
CA PHE A 108 11.39 10.36 -17.49
C PHE A 108 12.06 8.99 -17.40
N SER A 109 11.69 8.17 -16.41
CA SER A 109 12.34 6.89 -16.12
C SER A 109 12.07 5.77 -17.14
N THR A 110 11.12 5.98 -18.04
CA THR A 110 10.87 5.11 -19.21
C THR A 110 11.60 5.55 -20.48
N THR A 111 12.41 6.62 -20.40
CA THR A 111 13.20 7.15 -21.53
C THR A 111 14.69 6.96 -21.30
N ALA A 112 15.51 7.26 -22.31
CA ALA A 112 16.97 7.27 -22.17
C ALA A 112 17.49 8.35 -21.20
N PHE A 113 16.67 9.35 -20.83
CA PHE A 113 17.05 10.32 -19.80
C PHE A 113 17.14 9.68 -18.40
N GLY A 114 16.31 8.66 -18.12
CA GLY A 114 16.23 7.99 -16.82
C GLY A 114 15.62 8.81 -15.69
N ASN A 115 15.91 10.11 -15.61
CA ASN A 115 15.34 11.08 -14.69
C ASN A 115 15.41 12.49 -15.32
N ALA A 116 15.13 13.53 -14.53
CA ALA A 116 15.14 14.93 -14.98
C ALA A 116 16.39 15.71 -14.49
N ASP A 117 17.44 15.02 -14.04
CA ASP A 117 18.59 15.65 -13.40
C ASP A 117 19.38 16.55 -14.35
N HIS A 118 19.36 16.27 -15.65
CA HIS A 118 19.96 17.12 -16.69
C HIS A 118 19.35 18.52 -16.75
N VAL A 119 18.13 18.70 -16.23
CA VAL A 119 17.51 20.02 -16.03
C VAL A 119 17.79 20.50 -14.62
N VAL A 120 17.50 19.68 -13.60
CA VAL A 120 17.56 20.09 -12.19
C VAL A 120 18.93 20.66 -11.80
N ARG A 121 20.03 20.07 -12.28
CA ARG A 121 21.40 20.52 -12.00
C ARG A 121 21.68 21.97 -12.40
N TYR A 122 20.97 22.51 -13.40
CA TYR A 122 21.21 23.83 -13.96
C TYR A 122 20.12 24.84 -13.62
N LEU A 123 19.16 24.47 -12.76
CA LEU A 123 18.10 25.37 -12.31
C LEU A 123 18.63 26.44 -11.34
N ASN A 124 19.62 26.11 -10.51
CA ASN A 124 20.20 27.06 -9.56
C ASN A 124 21.17 28.01 -10.28
N PRO A 125 20.89 29.33 -10.35
CA PRO A 125 21.78 30.29 -11.01
C PRO A 125 23.13 30.45 -10.29
N ARG A 126 23.23 29.99 -9.03
CA ARG A 126 24.48 29.98 -8.25
C ARG A 126 25.37 28.77 -8.54
N GLY A 127 24.94 27.87 -9.43
CA GLY A 127 25.68 26.68 -9.84
C GLY A 127 25.22 25.39 -9.13
N PRO A 128 25.55 24.22 -9.70
CA PRO A 128 25.07 22.90 -9.25
C PRO A 128 25.59 22.51 -7.86
N GLU A 129 26.76 22.98 -7.46
CA GLU A 129 27.38 22.68 -6.16
C GLU A 129 26.78 23.52 -5.00
N ASN A 130 25.98 24.54 -5.33
CA ASN A 130 25.38 25.41 -4.32
C ASN A 130 24.04 24.82 -3.86
N ALA A 131 24.04 24.21 -2.68
CA ALA A 131 22.83 23.64 -2.07
C ALA A 131 21.97 24.65 -1.28
N GLN A 132 22.34 25.93 -1.27
CA GLN A 132 21.61 26.94 -0.50
C GLN A 132 20.34 27.39 -1.22
N PHE A 133 19.27 27.53 -0.44
CA PHE A 133 18.03 28.17 -0.85
C PHE A 133 17.91 29.52 -0.13
N VAL A 134 17.61 30.59 -0.88
CA VAL A 134 17.46 31.95 -0.35
C VAL A 134 16.15 32.56 -0.81
N ALA A 135 15.62 33.49 -0.01
CA ALA A 135 14.37 34.17 -0.33
C ALA A 135 14.42 34.81 -1.72
N GLY A 136 13.37 34.56 -2.53
CA GLY A 136 13.27 35.03 -3.91
C GLY A 136 13.82 34.08 -4.98
N ASP A 137 14.36 32.92 -4.61
CA ASP A 137 14.69 31.87 -5.57
C ASP A 137 13.45 31.39 -6.32
N ARG A 138 13.45 31.52 -7.65
CA ARG A 138 12.33 31.15 -8.55
C ARG A 138 12.42 29.73 -9.11
N PHE A 139 13.41 28.97 -8.67
CA PHE A 139 13.74 27.66 -9.22
C PHE A 139 13.33 26.50 -8.31
N VAL A 140 12.94 26.77 -7.06
CA VAL A 140 12.77 25.74 -6.03
C VAL A 140 11.56 24.86 -6.34
N GLU A 141 10.45 25.42 -6.80
CA GLU A 141 9.26 24.68 -7.21
C GLU A 141 9.53 23.86 -8.48
N LYS A 142 10.32 24.39 -9.41
CA LYS A 142 10.77 23.67 -10.61
C LYS A 142 11.63 22.47 -10.23
N LEU A 143 12.55 22.64 -9.30
CA LEU A 143 13.35 21.56 -8.73
C LEU A 143 12.45 20.52 -8.09
N CYS A 144 11.53 20.92 -7.21
CA CYS A 144 10.62 19.99 -6.52
C CYS A 144 9.69 19.25 -7.48
N ALA A 145 9.28 19.86 -8.59
CA ALA A 145 8.43 19.21 -9.60
C ALA A 145 9.19 18.13 -10.41
N LEU A 146 10.50 18.26 -10.54
CA LEU A 146 11.36 17.37 -11.34
C LEU A 146 12.18 16.37 -10.49
N TYR A 147 12.35 16.63 -9.20
CA TYR A 147 13.11 15.79 -8.28
C TYR A 147 12.33 14.50 -7.94
N SER A 148 12.46 13.50 -8.81
CA SER A 148 11.79 12.20 -8.65
C SER A 148 12.56 11.22 -7.75
N THR A 149 11.93 10.10 -7.41
CA THR A 149 12.59 9.01 -6.67
C THR A 149 13.80 8.44 -7.41
N GLU A 150 13.84 8.56 -8.73
CA GLU A 150 14.93 8.09 -9.61
C GLU A 150 16.02 9.13 -9.86
N SER A 151 15.88 10.34 -9.32
CA SER A 151 16.97 11.33 -9.34
C SER A 151 18.24 10.74 -8.72
N GLU A 152 19.40 11.02 -9.28
CA GLU A 152 20.71 10.67 -8.71
C GLU A 152 21.27 11.80 -7.86
N LEU A 153 20.59 12.96 -7.83
CA LEU A 153 20.98 14.10 -7.03
C LEU A 153 20.66 13.86 -5.55
N GLU A 154 21.59 14.29 -4.71
CA GLU A 154 21.36 14.46 -3.28
C GLU A 154 20.76 15.84 -3.05
N LEU A 155 19.53 15.87 -2.53
CA LEU A 155 18.86 17.11 -2.15
C LEU A 155 19.03 17.34 -0.66
N ASP A 156 19.57 18.50 -0.27
CA ASP A 156 19.64 18.89 1.13
C ASP A 156 18.24 19.27 1.65
N PHE A 157 17.52 18.27 2.16
CA PHE A 157 16.21 18.43 2.76
C PHE A 157 16.23 19.33 4.00
N ALA A 158 17.35 19.44 4.72
CA ALA A 158 17.45 20.34 5.86
C ALA A 158 17.51 21.81 5.41
N ALA A 159 18.28 22.10 4.36
CA ALA A 159 18.29 23.42 3.73
C ALA A 159 16.91 23.76 3.12
N LEU A 160 16.28 22.81 2.42
CA LEU A 160 14.94 23.02 1.85
C LEU A 160 13.90 23.27 2.96
N TRP A 161 13.97 22.55 4.07
CA TRP A 161 13.09 22.75 5.22
C TRP A 161 13.29 24.10 5.91
N ALA A 162 14.54 24.57 6.02
CA ALA A 162 14.85 25.88 6.57
C ALA A 162 14.32 27.02 5.68
N TYR A 163 14.27 26.78 4.37
CA TYR A 163 13.70 27.69 3.39
C TYR A 163 12.17 27.69 3.39
N ASP A 164 11.55 26.52 3.22
CA ASP A 164 10.10 26.34 3.23
C ASP A 164 9.74 24.93 3.74
N LYS A 165 9.18 24.89 4.95
CA LYS A 165 8.79 23.66 5.63
C LYS A 165 7.70 22.91 4.88
N THR A 166 6.72 23.62 4.34
CA THR A 166 5.56 23.04 3.65
C THR A 166 6.00 22.42 2.33
N LEU A 167 6.87 23.10 1.60
CA LEU A 167 7.45 22.60 0.37
C LEU A 167 8.30 21.33 0.62
N ALA A 168 9.18 21.37 1.62
CA ALA A 168 10.00 20.23 2.01
C ALA A 168 9.17 19.02 2.46
N ALA A 169 8.14 19.26 3.29
CA ALA A 169 7.19 18.23 3.72
C ALA A 169 6.44 17.63 2.53
N SER A 170 5.93 18.49 1.63
CA SER A 170 5.19 18.06 0.45
C SER A 170 6.06 17.20 -0.46
N LEU A 171 7.29 17.61 -0.74
CA LEU A 171 8.23 16.83 -1.54
C LEU A 171 8.54 15.47 -0.89
N ALA A 172 8.79 15.45 0.42
CA ALA A 172 9.02 14.20 1.15
C ALA A 172 7.83 13.24 1.05
N LEU A 173 6.60 13.74 1.22
CA LEU A 173 5.38 12.92 1.13
C LEU A 173 5.16 12.36 -0.28
N VAL A 174 5.35 13.16 -1.34
CA VAL A 174 5.18 12.68 -2.72
C VAL A 174 6.27 11.70 -3.15
N LEU A 175 7.47 11.76 -2.55
CA LEU A 175 8.53 10.77 -2.77
C LEU A 175 8.27 9.46 -2.02
N LEU A 176 7.54 9.49 -0.91
CA LEU A 176 7.08 8.30 -0.19
C LEU A 176 5.85 7.65 -0.83
N ALA A 177 5.09 8.38 -1.65
CA ALA A 177 3.84 7.92 -2.23
C ALA A 177 3.91 6.77 -3.26
N PRO A 178 4.96 6.62 -4.11
CA PRO A 178 4.98 5.60 -5.15
C PRO A 178 4.95 4.17 -4.60
N THR A 179 4.21 3.31 -5.28
CA THR A 179 4.00 1.91 -4.83
C THR A 179 5.22 1.04 -5.00
N PHE A 180 6.08 1.29 -5.99
CA PHE A 180 7.29 0.52 -6.26
C PHE A 180 8.53 1.37 -6.01
N LYS A 181 9.44 0.92 -5.13
CA LYS A 181 10.77 1.54 -4.97
C LYS A 181 11.85 0.47 -4.96
N GLY A 182 11.86 -0.35 -6.02
CA GLY A 182 12.82 -1.44 -6.16
C GLY A 182 14.19 -1.02 -6.70
N SER A 183 14.35 0.21 -7.19
CA SER A 183 15.67 0.73 -7.59
C SER A 183 16.46 1.16 -6.36
N ALA A 184 17.80 1.11 -6.44
CA ALA A 184 18.67 1.54 -5.34
C ALA A 184 18.40 3.01 -4.96
N ASN A 185 18.27 3.90 -5.95
CA ASN A 185 18.01 5.32 -5.73
C ASN A 185 16.67 5.59 -5.03
N ALA A 186 15.60 4.91 -5.47
CA ALA A 186 14.28 5.09 -4.88
C ALA A 186 14.19 4.49 -3.47
N HIS A 187 14.86 3.36 -3.23
CA HIS A 187 14.95 2.73 -1.91
C HIS A 187 15.75 3.58 -0.93
N LEU A 188 16.95 4.03 -1.30
CA LEU A 188 17.80 4.87 -0.43
C LEU A 188 17.11 6.17 -0.02
N LYS A 189 16.43 6.85 -0.95
CA LYS A 189 15.65 8.06 -0.61
C LYS A 189 14.51 7.76 0.35
N ARG A 190 13.81 6.63 0.19
CA ARG A 190 12.77 6.21 1.15
C ARG A 190 13.38 6.07 2.54
N GLU A 191 14.47 5.32 2.68
CA GLU A 191 15.12 5.10 3.99
C GLU A 191 15.56 6.42 4.62
N ALA A 192 16.22 7.29 3.83
CA ALA A 192 16.66 8.60 4.31
C ALA A 192 15.49 9.49 4.77
N LEU A 193 14.40 9.55 3.98
CA LEU A 193 13.22 10.34 4.33
C LEU A 193 12.50 9.80 5.55
N ILE A 194 12.40 8.47 5.71
CA ILE A 194 11.78 7.84 6.86
C ILE A 194 12.56 8.11 8.15
N GLU A 195 13.88 8.24 8.09
CA GLU A 195 14.69 8.68 9.24
C GLU A 195 14.61 10.18 9.51
N TRP A 196 14.51 10.99 8.46
CA TRP A 196 14.58 12.46 8.56
C TRP A 196 13.26 13.14 8.93
N LEU A 197 12.14 12.65 8.38
CA LEU A 197 10.82 13.28 8.48
C LEU A 197 10.15 13.23 9.87
N PRO A 198 10.32 12.18 10.70
CA PRO A 198 9.75 12.13 12.04
C PRO A 198 10.12 13.35 12.90
N GLY A 199 9.14 13.86 13.64
CA GLY A 199 9.17 15.11 14.42
C GLY A 199 8.88 16.38 13.61
N LYS A 200 9.03 16.37 12.28
CA LYS A 200 8.94 17.58 11.44
C LYS A 200 7.52 17.92 11.03
N LEU A 201 6.73 16.91 10.67
CA LEU A 201 5.36 17.10 10.19
C LEU A 201 4.47 17.80 11.24
N ARG A 202 4.78 17.71 12.53
CA ARG A 202 4.07 18.46 13.61
C ARG A 202 4.24 19.98 13.57
N GLN A 203 5.22 20.47 12.79
CA GLN A 203 5.50 21.89 12.63
C GLN A 203 4.79 22.49 11.41
N ILE A 204 3.98 21.70 10.71
CA ILE A 204 3.12 22.18 9.62
C ILE A 204 1.80 22.66 10.24
N ASP A 205 1.36 23.85 9.83
CA ASP A 205 0.23 24.53 10.44
C ASP A 205 -1.13 23.92 10.04
N ASP A 206 -1.34 23.70 8.74
CA ASP A 206 -2.55 23.06 8.20
C ASP A 206 -2.22 21.83 7.36
N LEU A 207 -3.04 20.80 7.49
CA LEU A 207 -2.93 19.60 6.66
C LEU A 207 -3.27 19.91 5.19
N ASP A 208 -4.14 20.88 4.92
CA ASP A 208 -4.54 21.26 3.55
C ASP A 208 -3.40 21.89 2.73
N ASP A 209 -2.32 22.31 3.39
CA ASP A 209 -1.10 22.79 2.74
C ASP A 209 -0.25 21.64 2.18
N LEU A 210 -0.55 20.40 2.57
CA LEU A 210 0.13 19.19 2.13
C LEU A 210 -0.70 18.45 1.06
N PRO A 211 -0.07 17.56 0.27
CA PRO A 211 -0.78 16.68 -0.67
C PRO A 211 -1.59 15.60 0.09
N THR A 212 -2.69 16.01 0.74
CA THR A 212 -3.46 15.20 1.69
C THR A 212 -3.98 13.90 1.10
N ALA A 213 -4.32 13.88 -0.19
CA ALA A 213 -4.72 12.66 -0.90
C ALA A 213 -3.65 11.56 -0.85
N LEU A 214 -2.38 11.91 -0.71
CA LEU A 214 -1.23 10.98 -0.66
C LEU A 214 -0.75 10.71 0.78
N LEU A 215 -1.35 11.33 1.80
CA LEU A 215 -0.92 11.18 3.19
C LEU A 215 -1.05 9.73 3.68
N HIS A 216 -2.13 9.04 3.29
CA HIS A 216 -2.34 7.63 3.61
C HIS A 216 -1.26 6.74 2.98
N ASN A 217 -0.70 7.11 1.82
CA ASN A 217 0.43 6.40 1.22
C ASN A 217 1.66 6.51 2.12
N ALA A 218 1.99 7.69 2.65
CA ALA A 218 3.11 7.84 3.59
C ALA A 218 2.86 7.05 4.89
N TYR A 219 1.62 7.06 5.39
CA TYR A 219 1.21 6.28 6.56
C TYR A 219 1.36 4.77 6.34
N MET A 220 0.96 4.25 5.18
CA MET A 220 1.00 2.82 4.87
C MET A 220 2.40 2.37 4.44
N PHE A 221 3.02 3.10 3.51
CA PHE A 221 4.24 2.67 2.83
C PHE A 221 5.50 2.81 3.66
N CYS A 222 5.46 3.54 4.79
CA CYS A 222 6.55 3.52 5.75
C CYS A 222 6.84 2.09 6.26
N SER A 223 5.82 1.22 6.33
CA SER A 223 5.98 -0.18 6.78
C SER A 223 6.89 -1.04 5.91
N TYR A 224 7.20 -0.61 4.69
CA TYR A 224 8.10 -1.33 3.79
C TYR A 224 9.55 -0.85 3.87
N ALA A 225 9.84 0.16 4.71
CA ALA A 225 11.21 0.60 4.98
C ALA A 225 11.96 -0.43 5.83
N ASP A 226 13.28 -0.41 5.79
CA ASP A 226 14.13 -1.36 6.52
C ASP A 226 14.33 -0.96 7.98
N THR A 227 14.39 0.35 8.26
CA THR A 227 14.62 0.87 9.61
C THR A 227 13.58 0.42 10.63
N PRO A 228 13.99 0.03 11.86
CA PRO A 228 13.08 -0.20 12.99
C PRO A 228 12.25 1.04 13.39
N ARG A 229 12.68 2.26 13.01
CA ARG A 229 11.99 3.52 13.32
C ARG A 229 10.88 3.87 12.33
N ARG A 230 10.63 3.00 11.35
CA ARG A 230 9.78 3.27 10.18
C ARG A 230 8.39 3.82 10.49
N HIS A 231 7.77 3.40 11.60
CA HIS A 231 6.43 3.85 11.93
C HIS A 231 6.39 5.18 12.68
N GLU A 232 7.52 5.75 13.13
CA GLU A 232 7.53 6.99 13.93
C GLU A 232 6.80 8.16 13.22
N ILE A 233 6.87 8.22 11.89
CA ILE A 233 6.14 9.19 11.05
C ILE A 233 4.63 9.17 11.31
N LYS A 234 4.04 8.01 11.63
CA LYS A 234 2.60 7.87 11.89
C LYS A 234 2.15 8.75 13.05
N ARG A 235 2.99 8.96 14.07
CA ARG A 235 2.68 9.85 15.21
C ARG A 235 2.43 11.29 14.76
N ASP A 236 3.21 11.75 13.80
CA ASP A 236 3.10 13.13 13.32
C ASP A 236 1.92 13.28 12.38
N ILE A 237 1.69 12.29 11.51
CA ILE A 237 0.49 12.23 10.67
C ILE A 237 -0.77 12.26 11.56
N ASN A 238 -0.79 11.47 12.63
CA ASN A 238 -1.88 11.47 13.61
C ASN A 238 -2.09 12.82 14.28
N ALA A 239 -1.01 13.55 14.62
CA ALA A 239 -1.10 14.89 15.18
C ALA A 239 -1.72 15.90 14.20
N LEU A 240 -1.29 15.88 12.93
CA LEU A 240 -1.85 16.74 11.88
C LEU A 240 -3.33 16.42 11.62
N VAL A 241 -3.65 15.14 11.50
CA VAL A 241 -5.03 14.66 11.36
C VAL A 241 -5.89 15.13 12.54
N ARG A 242 -5.36 15.08 13.75
CA ARG A 242 -6.07 15.54 14.95
C ARG A 242 -6.34 17.04 14.91
N HIS A 243 -5.38 17.86 14.49
CA HIS A 243 -5.59 19.28 14.26
C HIS A 243 -6.68 19.52 13.21
N LYS A 244 -6.66 18.75 12.11
CA LYS A 244 -7.66 18.85 11.06
C LYS A 244 -9.07 18.49 11.54
N LEU A 245 -9.20 17.43 12.34
CA LEU A 245 -10.47 17.05 12.96
C LEU A 245 -11.06 18.18 13.82
N VAL A 246 -10.22 18.90 14.58
CA VAL A 246 -10.65 20.05 15.39
C VAL A 246 -11.14 21.20 14.49
N GLN A 247 -10.42 21.53 13.42
CA GLN A 247 -10.84 22.55 12.45
C GLN A 247 -12.19 22.22 11.81
N LEU A 248 -12.44 20.93 11.53
CA LEU A 248 -13.71 20.44 11.00
C LEU A 248 -14.84 20.37 12.04
N GLY A 249 -14.59 20.75 13.30
CA GLY A 249 -15.57 20.63 14.39
C GLY A 249 -15.87 19.20 14.82
N LEU A 250 -15.04 18.23 14.42
CA LEU A 250 -15.18 16.81 14.72
C LEU A 250 -14.36 16.46 15.96
N THR A 251 -14.98 16.62 17.12
CA THR A 251 -14.35 16.35 18.42
C THR A 251 -14.74 14.98 18.99
N ASP A 252 -13.91 14.47 19.91
CA ASP A 252 -14.20 13.25 20.66
C ASP A 252 -15.60 13.29 21.29
N LEU A 253 -16.28 12.14 21.28
CA LEU A 253 -17.47 11.97 22.10
C LEU A 253 -17.05 11.90 23.58
N PRO A 254 -17.86 12.49 24.49
CA PRO A 254 -17.56 12.47 25.91
C PRO A 254 -17.50 11.03 26.41
N ALA A 255 -16.61 10.77 27.36
CA ALA A 255 -16.58 9.48 28.05
C ALA A 255 -17.97 9.16 28.64
N PRO A 256 -18.42 7.90 28.59
CA PRO A 256 -19.67 7.51 29.21
C PRO A 256 -19.68 7.92 30.69
N LYS A 257 -20.84 8.36 31.20
CA LYS A 257 -20.99 8.59 32.64
C LYS A 257 -20.71 7.29 33.42
N PRO A 258 -20.03 7.35 34.59
CA PRO A 258 -19.64 6.17 35.35
C PRO A 258 -20.83 5.26 35.72
N ALA A 259 -20.52 3.97 35.94
CA ALA A 259 -21.43 2.82 36.03
C ALA A 259 -22.71 3.01 36.88
N HIS A 260 -22.71 3.89 37.87
CA HIS A 260 -23.90 4.21 38.67
C HIS A 260 -25.05 4.79 37.84
N ALA A 261 -24.79 5.53 36.76
CA ALA A 261 -25.83 6.02 35.84
C ALA A 261 -26.23 4.98 34.78
N ARG A 262 -25.34 4.04 34.45
CA ARG A 262 -25.59 2.93 33.52
C ARG A 262 -26.51 1.87 34.11
N ARG A 263 -26.56 1.72 35.45
CA ARG A 263 -27.57 0.87 36.12
C ARG A 263 -29.02 1.35 35.93
N ALA A 264 -29.26 2.63 35.65
CA ALA A 264 -30.59 3.15 35.31
C ALA A 264 -30.98 2.87 33.84
N ARG A 265 -29.99 2.62 32.97
CA ARG A 265 -30.14 1.93 31.68
C ARG A 265 -29.58 0.52 31.81
N ALA A 266 -30.15 -0.28 32.72
CA ALA A 266 -29.97 -1.73 32.60
C ALA A 266 -30.27 -2.09 31.13
N PRO A 267 -29.43 -2.89 30.42
CA PRO A 267 -29.90 -3.47 29.18
C PRO A 267 -31.24 -4.11 29.54
N SER A 268 -32.31 -3.72 28.86
CA SER A 268 -33.54 -4.50 28.92
C SER A 268 -33.08 -5.96 28.73
N ARG A 269 -33.44 -6.85 29.65
CA ARG A 269 -33.04 -8.27 29.60
C ARG A 269 -33.15 -8.74 28.14
N GLY A 270 -32.02 -8.90 27.43
CA GLY A 270 -31.98 -9.28 26.02
C GLY A 270 -31.26 -8.37 25.01
N LYS A 271 -30.89 -7.11 25.29
CA LYS A 271 -30.18 -6.27 24.28
C LYS A 271 -28.66 -6.46 24.32
N LYS A 272 -28.05 -6.89 23.19
CA LYS A 272 -26.60 -7.07 23.01
C LYS A 272 -25.86 -5.71 23.02
N PRO A 273 -24.62 -5.61 23.54
CA PRO A 273 -23.74 -4.46 23.31
C PRO A 273 -23.58 -4.14 21.83
N LEU A 274 -23.38 -2.86 21.50
CA LEU A 274 -23.26 -2.40 20.12
C LEU A 274 -21.79 -2.27 19.71
N MET A 275 -21.41 -2.90 18.60
CA MET A 275 -20.10 -2.73 17.96
C MET A 275 -20.27 -2.13 16.58
N ILE A 276 -19.69 -0.95 16.37
CA ILE A 276 -19.55 -0.39 15.02
C ILE A 276 -18.25 -0.88 14.39
N VAL A 277 -18.29 -1.18 13.10
CA VAL A 277 -17.15 -1.68 12.34
C VAL A 277 -16.93 -0.80 11.12
N VAL A 278 -15.74 -0.20 10.96
CA VAL A 278 -15.44 0.66 9.81
C VAL A 278 -14.41 -0.02 8.91
N LEU A 279 -14.76 -0.14 7.62
CA LEU A 279 -14.13 -1.07 6.70
C LEU A 279 -13.23 -0.39 5.66
N GLU A 280 -12.19 -1.11 5.26
CA GLU A 280 -11.38 -0.88 4.07
C GLU A 280 -11.39 -2.15 3.24
N TRP A 281 -11.63 -2.06 1.93
CA TRP A 281 -11.59 -3.18 0.98
C TRP A 281 -12.15 -4.50 1.54
N PHE A 282 -13.48 -4.60 1.70
CA PHE A 282 -14.15 -5.72 2.37
C PHE A 282 -15.13 -6.45 1.43
N SER A 283 -14.67 -6.76 0.22
CA SER A 283 -15.40 -7.62 -0.72
C SER A 283 -15.02 -9.10 -0.56
N GLY A 284 -15.89 -10.01 -1.01
CA GLY A 284 -15.69 -11.46 -0.93
C GLY A 284 -14.38 -11.98 -1.54
N ALA A 285 -13.86 -11.26 -2.54
CA ALA A 285 -12.60 -11.55 -3.21
C ALA A 285 -11.38 -10.90 -2.54
N HIS A 286 -11.57 -9.93 -1.64
CA HIS A 286 -10.48 -9.21 -1.00
C HIS A 286 -10.01 -9.89 0.30
N SER A 287 -8.75 -9.66 0.68
CA SER A 287 -8.12 -10.36 1.78
C SER A 287 -8.70 -10.02 3.15
N ILE A 288 -9.12 -8.78 3.39
CA ILE A 288 -9.66 -8.39 4.69
C ILE A 288 -10.93 -9.18 5.00
N TYR A 289 -11.81 -9.37 4.02
CA TYR A 289 -12.96 -10.25 4.15
C TYR A 289 -12.52 -11.68 4.46
N ARG A 290 -11.56 -12.24 3.71
CA ARG A 290 -11.10 -13.61 3.93
C ARG A 290 -10.52 -13.86 5.32
N THR A 291 -9.85 -12.86 5.91
CA THR A 291 -9.16 -13.01 7.19
C THR A 291 -9.99 -12.57 8.40
N HIS A 292 -10.99 -11.68 8.24
CA HIS A 292 -11.73 -11.10 9.37
C HIS A 292 -13.25 -11.36 9.35
N SER A 293 -13.84 -11.79 8.23
CA SER A 293 -15.30 -11.97 8.15
C SER A 293 -15.83 -12.98 9.15
N ARG A 294 -15.16 -14.13 9.32
CA ARG A 294 -15.64 -15.21 10.21
C ARG A 294 -15.68 -14.79 11.67
N THR A 295 -14.69 -14.05 12.13
CA THR A 295 -14.66 -13.54 13.50
C THR A 295 -15.72 -12.47 13.73
N LEU A 296 -16.03 -11.64 12.72
CA LEU A 296 -17.14 -10.69 12.77
C LEU A 296 -18.50 -11.40 12.76
N GLU A 297 -18.71 -12.37 11.86
CA GLU A 297 -19.91 -13.21 11.84
C GLU A 297 -20.16 -13.86 13.21
N ALA A 298 -19.11 -14.45 13.82
CA ALA A 298 -19.20 -15.05 15.16
C ALA A 298 -19.41 -14.02 16.28
N ALA A 299 -18.84 -12.82 16.17
CA ALA A 299 -19.01 -11.76 17.17
C ALA A 299 -20.48 -11.32 17.31
N ARG A 300 -21.33 -11.54 16.30
CA ARG A 300 -22.79 -11.31 16.38
C ARG A 300 -23.47 -12.14 17.45
N GLU A 301 -22.86 -13.21 17.96
CA GLU A 301 -23.39 -13.92 19.13
C GLU A 301 -23.48 -13.00 20.36
N HIS A 302 -22.51 -12.09 20.51
CA HIS A 302 -22.37 -11.22 21.67
C HIS A 302 -22.71 -9.76 21.40
N PHE A 303 -22.62 -9.30 20.15
CA PHE A 303 -22.81 -7.89 19.78
C PHE A 303 -23.90 -7.72 18.72
N GLU A 304 -24.57 -6.57 18.70
CA GLU A 304 -25.18 -6.04 17.47
C GLU A 304 -24.06 -5.42 16.64
N LEU A 305 -23.90 -5.84 15.39
CA LEU A 305 -22.86 -5.32 14.50
C LEU A 305 -23.41 -4.35 13.46
N VAL A 306 -22.83 -3.16 13.40
CA VAL A 306 -23.14 -2.15 12.38
C VAL A 306 -21.89 -1.83 11.57
N GLY A 307 -21.89 -2.21 10.30
CA GLY A 307 -20.79 -1.94 9.37
C GLY A 307 -20.92 -0.57 8.71
N PHE A 308 -19.80 0.11 8.51
CA PHE A 308 -19.67 1.31 7.68
C PHE A 308 -18.60 1.07 6.60
N GLY A 309 -18.89 1.50 5.38
CA GLY A 309 -17.93 1.42 4.29
C GLY A 309 -18.45 2.10 3.03
N PHE A 310 -17.57 2.22 2.03
CA PHE A 310 -17.93 2.75 0.72
C PHE A 310 -18.49 1.64 -0.18
N GLY A 311 -19.51 1.96 -0.98
CA GLY A 311 -20.17 0.97 -1.85
C GLY A 311 -19.23 0.28 -2.85
N TYR A 312 -18.23 1.01 -3.38
CA TYR A 312 -17.24 0.44 -4.29
C TYR A 312 -16.25 -0.54 -3.61
N ALA A 313 -16.20 -0.55 -2.27
CA ALA A 313 -15.24 -1.33 -1.50
C ALA A 313 -15.88 -2.51 -0.74
N VAL A 314 -17.21 -2.65 -0.77
CA VAL A 314 -17.96 -3.68 -0.04
C VAL A 314 -19.07 -4.24 -0.93
N ASP A 315 -19.00 -5.55 -1.22
CA ASP A 315 -20.03 -6.27 -1.97
C ASP A 315 -21.11 -6.84 -1.04
N ASP A 316 -22.12 -7.51 -1.61
CA ASP A 316 -23.24 -8.07 -0.86
C ASP A 316 -22.80 -9.09 0.20
N LEU A 317 -21.75 -9.86 -0.10
CA LEU A 317 -21.15 -10.81 0.85
C LEU A 317 -20.52 -10.07 2.04
N GLY A 318 -19.78 -9.00 1.77
CA GLY A 318 -19.23 -8.13 2.81
C GLY A 318 -20.34 -7.50 3.67
N ARG A 319 -21.42 -7.02 3.06
CA ARG A 319 -22.57 -6.42 3.78
C ARG A 319 -23.29 -7.44 4.67
N ALA A 320 -23.44 -8.68 4.21
CA ALA A 320 -24.15 -9.75 4.92
C ALA A 320 -23.47 -10.18 6.24
N VAL A 321 -22.21 -9.78 6.48
CA VAL A 321 -21.50 -10.01 7.74
C VAL A 321 -22.10 -9.23 8.91
N PHE A 322 -22.82 -8.13 8.65
CA PHE A 322 -23.31 -7.21 9.68
C PHE A 322 -24.82 -7.33 9.89
N ASP A 323 -25.31 -7.00 11.09
CA ASP A 323 -26.76 -6.91 11.34
C ASP A 323 -27.37 -5.70 10.62
N ARG A 324 -26.59 -4.62 10.51
CA ARG A 324 -26.90 -3.42 9.72
C ARG A 324 -25.66 -2.96 8.98
N PHE A 325 -25.86 -2.38 7.80
CA PHE A 325 -24.79 -1.75 7.03
C PHE A 325 -25.19 -0.33 6.65
N ILE A 326 -24.32 0.63 6.91
CA ILE A 326 -24.48 2.04 6.55
C ILE A 326 -23.42 2.37 5.51
N GLU A 327 -23.86 2.60 4.28
CA GLU A 327 -22.98 3.06 3.23
C GLU A 327 -22.61 4.53 3.46
N LEU A 328 -21.33 4.85 3.27
CA LEU A 328 -20.83 6.21 3.35
C LEU A 328 -20.86 6.83 1.95
N ASP A 329 -21.58 7.95 1.83
CA ASP A 329 -21.66 8.72 0.60
C ASP A 329 -20.48 9.69 0.47
N LYS A 330 -20.19 10.10 -0.77
CA LYS A 330 -19.20 11.14 -1.12
C LYS A 330 -17.79 10.87 -0.56
N PRO A 331 -17.09 9.82 -1.02
CA PRO A 331 -15.76 9.45 -0.54
C PRO A 331 -14.71 10.56 -0.68
N GLU A 332 -14.93 11.54 -1.56
CA GLU A 332 -14.09 12.72 -1.76
C GLU A 332 -14.18 13.74 -0.60
N TYR A 333 -15.25 13.72 0.19
CA TYR A 333 -15.47 14.62 1.33
C TYR A 333 -15.40 13.84 2.66
N ILE A 334 -14.18 13.42 3.04
CA ILE A 334 -13.93 12.60 4.25
C ILE A 334 -14.52 13.21 5.53
N GLY A 335 -14.59 14.54 5.64
CA GLY A 335 -15.26 15.21 6.77
C GLY A 335 -16.73 14.83 6.94
N GLU A 336 -17.50 14.72 5.86
CA GLU A 336 -18.91 14.32 5.89
C GLU A 336 -19.07 12.84 6.29
N CYS A 337 -18.17 11.98 5.78
CA CYS A 337 -18.12 10.57 6.16
C CYS A 337 -17.89 10.39 7.67
N LEU A 338 -16.91 11.12 8.22
CA LEU A 338 -16.60 11.10 9.65
C LEU A 338 -17.73 11.69 10.49
N ALA A 339 -18.37 12.77 10.01
CA ALA A 339 -19.52 13.36 10.67
C ALA A 339 -20.69 12.35 10.78
N THR A 340 -20.92 11.56 9.73
CA THR A 340 -21.95 10.50 9.71
C THR A 340 -21.67 9.44 10.77
N ILE A 341 -20.45 8.90 10.82
CA ILE A 341 -20.04 7.90 11.81
C ILE A 341 -20.15 8.48 13.23
N ARG A 342 -19.68 9.71 13.45
CA ARG A 342 -19.72 10.38 14.75
C ARG A 342 -21.15 10.66 15.20
N ALA A 343 -22.03 11.12 14.31
CA ALA A 343 -23.43 11.39 14.61
C ALA A 343 -24.18 10.11 14.99
N PHE A 344 -23.94 9.01 14.25
CA PHE A 344 -24.43 7.69 14.62
C PHE A 344 -23.94 7.28 16.01
N ALA A 345 -22.63 7.41 16.27
CA ALA A 345 -22.06 7.05 17.56
C ALA A 345 -22.60 7.90 18.72
N ALA A 346 -22.88 9.18 18.49
CA ALA A 346 -23.51 10.05 19.48
C ALA A 346 -24.95 9.62 19.83
N ALA A 347 -25.71 9.20 18.82
CA ALA A 347 -27.11 8.77 18.97
C ALA A 347 -27.23 7.37 19.59
N GLU A 348 -26.47 6.41 19.07
CA GLU A 348 -26.59 4.98 19.40
C GLU A 348 -25.66 4.53 20.54
N GLN A 349 -24.66 5.35 20.88
CA GLN A 349 -23.71 5.11 21.98
C GLN A 349 -23.04 3.72 21.92
N PRO A 350 -22.28 3.41 20.85
CA PRO A 350 -21.65 2.10 20.68
C PRO A 350 -20.67 1.80 21.81
N ASP A 351 -20.61 0.55 22.22
CA ASP A 351 -19.67 0.04 23.21
C ASP A 351 -18.27 -0.13 22.62
N VAL A 352 -18.20 -0.46 21.33
CA VAL A 352 -16.96 -0.80 20.62
C VAL A 352 -16.92 -0.15 19.24
N LEU A 353 -15.76 0.41 18.87
CA LEU A 353 -15.35 0.61 17.49
C LEU A 353 -14.30 -0.45 17.14
N TYR A 354 -14.53 -1.16 16.04
CA TYR A 354 -13.52 -2.05 15.46
C TYR A 354 -13.18 -1.62 14.04
N MET A 355 -11.90 -1.52 13.73
CA MET A 355 -11.41 -1.28 12.36
C MET A 355 -10.54 -2.46 11.96
N PRO A 356 -11.02 -3.40 11.12
CA PRO A 356 -10.24 -4.59 10.73
C PRO A 356 -8.92 -4.23 10.03
N SER A 357 -8.86 -3.04 9.44
CA SER A 357 -7.67 -2.46 8.80
C SER A 357 -7.63 -0.97 9.08
N VAL A 358 -6.42 -0.43 9.27
CA VAL A 358 -6.16 1.01 9.39
C VAL A 358 -4.98 1.40 8.50
N GLY A 359 -5.21 2.30 7.55
CA GLY A 359 -4.15 2.92 6.75
C GLY A 359 -4.33 2.80 5.24
N MET A 360 -5.17 1.91 4.72
CA MET A 360 -5.39 1.81 3.28
C MET A 360 -6.28 2.94 2.75
N PHE A 361 -7.21 3.44 3.58
CA PHE A 361 -8.06 4.59 3.27
C PHE A 361 -7.77 5.76 4.22
N VAL A 362 -7.85 6.98 3.68
CA VAL A 362 -7.78 8.21 4.48
C VAL A 362 -8.83 8.22 5.61
N LEU A 363 -10.02 7.65 5.35
CA LEU A 363 -11.10 7.54 6.33
C LEU A 363 -10.66 6.91 7.65
N THR A 364 -9.98 5.76 7.63
CA THR A 364 -9.59 5.05 8.86
C THR A 364 -8.40 5.70 9.54
N VAL A 365 -7.49 6.33 8.79
CA VAL A 365 -6.42 7.16 9.36
C VAL A 365 -7.06 8.29 10.17
N PHE A 366 -8.05 8.99 9.63
CA PHE A 366 -8.79 10.02 10.36
C PHE A 366 -9.59 9.47 11.54
N LEU A 367 -10.39 8.42 11.32
CA LEU A 367 -11.23 7.85 12.37
C LEU A 367 -10.40 7.27 13.53
N SER A 368 -9.21 6.72 13.25
CA SER A 368 -8.29 6.24 14.28
C SER A 368 -7.80 7.34 15.22
N ASN A 369 -7.99 8.62 14.87
CA ASN A 369 -7.66 9.79 15.68
C ASN A 369 -8.90 10.45 16.32
N LEU A 370 -10.06 9.79 16.29
CA LEU A 370 -11.31 10.25 16.88
C LEU A 370 -11.85 9.22 17.88
N ARG A 371 -12.30 9.68 19.05
CA ARG A 371 -12.95 8.83 20.05
C ARG A 371 -14.46 8.81 19.83
N VAL A 372 -14.97 7.71 19.26
CA VAL A 372 -16.41 7.48 19.00
C VAL A 372 -16.99 6.32 19.81
N ALA A 373 -16.15 5.50 20.45
CA ALA A 373 -16.58 4.44 21.36
C ALA A 373 -15.64 4.29 22.58
N PRO A 374 -16.12 3.81 23.74
CA PRO A 374 -15.29 3.61 24.94
C PRO A 374 -14.14 2.62 24.75
N LEU A 375 -14.34 1.60 23.90
CA LEU A 375 -13.32 0.65 23.49
C LEU A 375 -13.09 0.78 21.98
N GLN A 376 -11.88 1.10 21.55
CA GLN A 376 -11.51 1.13 20.13
C GLN A 376 -10.38 0.14 19.86
N ILE A 377 -10.60 -0.72 18.87
CA ILE A 377 -9.73 -1.84 18.52
C ILE A 377 -9.37 -1.73 17.04
N ALA A 378 -8.08 -1.83 16.72
CA ALA A 378 -7.61 -2.03 15.35
C ALA A 378 -7.31 -3.51 15.09
N GLY A 379 -7.60 -3.98 13.88
CA GLY A 379 -7.11 -5.24 13.32
C GLY A 379 -5.85 -5.02 12.48
N LEU A 380 -5.28 -6.11 11.99
CA LEU A 380 -4.03 -6.10 11.23
C LEU A 380 -4.24 -6.37 9.74
N GLY A 381 -5.33 -5.86 9.17
CA GLY A 381 -5.53 -5.83 7.73
C GLY A 381 -4.37 -5.15 6.98
N HIS A 382 -3.99 -3.95 7.44
CA HIS A 382 -2.64 -3.42 7.28
C HIS A 382 -1.86 -3.73 8.56
N PRO A 383 -0.89 -4.66 8.54
CA PRO A 383 -0.31 -5.27 9.74
C PRO A 383 0.76 -4.41 10.45
N ALA A 384 0.41 -3.18 10.84
CA ALA A 384 1.32 -2.25 11.51
C ALA A 384 0.63 -1.48 12.64
N THR A 385 1.43 -1.01 13.61
CA THR A 385 0.99 -0.09 14.66
C THR A 385 0.31 1.16 14.09
N THR A 386 -0.70 1.68 14.78
CA THR A 386 -1.38 2.92 14.40
C THR A 386 -0.72 4.16 14.99
N HIS A 387 -0.01 4.02 16.11
CA HIS A 387 0.53 5.14 16.88
C HIS A 387 -0.49 6.21 17.29
N SER A 388 -1.78 5.84 17.37
CA SER A 388 -2.84 6.72 17.83
C SER A 388 -3.15 6.48 19.31
N ASP A 389 -3.31 7.55 20.07
CA ASP A 389 -3.79 7.49 21.47
C ASP A 389 -5.30 7.16 21.57
N LYS A 390 -6.02 7.15 20.44
CA LYS A 390 -7.43 6.79 20.40
C LYS A 390 -7.67 5.31 20.12
N ILE A 391 -6.64 4.51 19.80
CA ILE A 391 -6.77 3.06 19.66
C ILE A 391 -6.27 2.38 20.94
N ASP A 392 -7.17 1.68 21.62
CA ASP A 392 -6.85 1.07 22.92
C ASP A 392 -6.13 -0.27 22.76
N ARG A 393 -6.48 -1.02 21.72
CA ARG A 393 -6.00 -2.38 21.47
C ARG A 393 -5.74 -2.66 20.00
N VAL A 394 -4.78 -3.53 19.75
CA VAL A 394 -4.59 -4.19 18.46
C VAL A 394 -4.94 -5.67 18.61
N SER A 395 -5.89 -6.16 17.81
CA SER A 395 -6.24 -7.58 17.72
C SER A 395 -5.20 -8.32 16.87
N VAL A 396 -4.60 -9.37 17.42
CA VAL A 396 -3.55 -10.14 16.74
C VAL A 396 -3.49 -11.57 17.28
N GLU A 397 -3.30 -12.55 16.41
CA GLU A 397 -3.02 -13.93 16.84
C GLU A 397 -1.66 -14.02 17.55
N GLU A 398 -1.60 -14.79 18.64
CA GLU A 398 -0.43 -14.84 19.53
C GLU A 398 0.87 -15.29 18.84
N ASP A 399 0.77 -16.12 17.81
CA ASP A 399 1.89 -16.65 17.03
C ASP A 399 2.35 -15.68 15.92
N TYR A 400 1.57 -14.65 15.59
CA TYR A 400 1.99 -13.57 14.68
C TYR A 400 2.84 -12.50 15.37
N ILE A 401 2.94 -12.53 16.69
CA ILE A 401 3.66 -11.51 17.46
C ILE A 401 5.15 -11.80 17.42
N GLY A 402 5.93 -10.89 16.84
CA GLY A 402 7.39 -10.87 16.95
C GLY A 402 7.82 -10.14 18.23
N ASN A 403 8.25 -8.89 18.10
CA ASN A 403 8.55 -8.02 19.22
C ASN A 403 7.32 -7.19 19.58
N PRO A 404 6.70 -7.38 20.78
CA PRO A 404 5.55 -6.57 21.20
C PRO A 404 5.84 -5.06 21.26
N ALA A 405 7.10 -4.64 21.38
CA ALA A 405 7.50 -3.24 21.40
C ALA A 405 7.31 -2.51 20.06
N CYS A 406 7.05 -3.23 18.96
CA CYS A 406 6.67 -2.65 17.68
C CYS A 406 5.29 -1.96 17.73
N PHE A 407 4.47 -2.22 18.77
CA PHE A 407 3.16 -1.61 18.94
C PHE A 407 3.14 -0.55 20.03
N SER A 408 2.42 0.54 19.78
CA SER A 408 2.09 1.52 20.84
C SER A 408 0.86 1.11 21.65
N GLU A 409 -0.02 0.35 21.04
CA GLU A 409 -1.28 -0.12 21.57
C GLU A 409 -1.02 -1.36 22.43
N ARG A 410 -1.91 -1.61 23.40
CA ARG A 410 -1.85 -2.89 24.12
C ARG A 410 -2.37 -4.00 23.19
N LEU A 411 -1.65 -5.12 23.12
CA LEU A 411 -2.08 -6.24 22.28
C LEU A 411 -3.27 -6.98 22.92
N MET A 412 -4.34 -7.17 22.15
CA MET A 412 -5.41 -8.12 22.42
C MET A 412 -5.06 -9.42 21.70
N LYS A 413 -4.36 -10.30 22.42
CA LYS A 413 -3.87 -11.57 21.87
C LYS A 413 -5.04 -12.54 21.70
N LEU A 414 -5.26 -12.98 20.46
CA LEU A 414 -6.11 -14.12 20.16
C LEU A 414 -5.27 -15.40 20.21
N PRO A 415 -5.86 -16.55 20.57
CA PRO A 415 -5.21 -17.84 20.32
C PRO A 415 -4.79 -17.95 18.85
N LYS A 416 -3.77 -18.76 18.54
CA LYS A 416 -3.32 -18.95 17.14
C LYS A 416 -4.42 -19.41 16.16
N ASP A 417 -5.46 -20.07 16.66
CA ASP A 417 -6.63 -20.51 15.91
C ASP A 417 -7.85 -19.58 16.10
N GLY A 418 -7.68 -18.42 16.74
CA GLY A 418 -8.76 -17.49 17.09
C GLY A 418 -9.25 -16.62 15.94
N GLN A 419 -8.55 -16.64 14.79
CA GLN A 419 -8.92 -15.91 13.59
C GLN A 419 -8.83 -16.83 12.35
N PRO A 420 -9.74 -17.82 12.23
CA PRO A 420 -9.74 -18.71 11.08
C PRO A 420 -10.09 -17.94 9.81
N TYR A 421 -9.33 -18.18 8.75
CA TYR A 421 -9.60 -17.58 7.45
C TYR A 421 -10.77 -18.29 6.76
N ARG A 422 -11.16 -17.78 5.59
CA ARG A 422 -11.99 -18.50 4.62
C ARG A 422 -11.36 -18.53 3.24
N PRO A 423 -11.66 -19.56 2.43
CA PRO A 423 -11.31 -19.56 1.02
C PRO A 423 -11.87 -18.33 0.29
N SER A 424 -11.17 -17.89 -0.75
CA SER A 424 -11.68 -16.86 -1.66
C SER A 424 -12.92 -17.36 -2.39
N VAL A 425 -13.96 -16.53 -2.48
CA VAL A 425 -15.13 -16.87 -3.32
C VAL A 425 -14.80 -16.88 -4.82
N ALA A 426 -13.67 -16.26 -5.19
CA ALA A 426 -13.16 -16.25 -6.55
C ALA A 426 -12.25 -17.46 -6.87
N LEU A 427 -12.00 -18.37 -5.91
CA LEU A 427 -11.15 -19.55 -6.13
C LEU A 427 -11.72 -20.41 -7.25
N PRO A 428 -11.02 -20.57 -8.39
CA PRO A 428 -11.50 -21.40 -9.50
C PRO A 428 -11.36 -22.88 -9.15
N GLU A 429 -12.01 -23.73 -9.95
CA GLU A 429 -11.67 -25.15 -9.97
C GLU A 429 -10.22 -25.30 -10.46
N ILE A 430 -9.32 -25.66 -9.55
CA ILE A 430 -7.91 -25.87 -9.85
C ILE A 430 -7.40 -27.09 -9.08
N VAL A 431 -6.64 -27.93 -9.79
CA VAL A 431 -6.04 -29.14 -9.22
C VAL A 431 -4.55 -28.90 -9.02
N ALA A 432 -4.11 -29.03 -7.77
CA ALA A 432 -2.69 -29.05 -7.45
C ALA A 432 -2.04 -30.27 -8.10
N HIS A 433 -0.87 -30.11 -8.71
CA HIS A 433 -0.13 -31.22 -9.33
C HIS A 433 1.35 -31.12 -8.99
N LEU A 434 2.06 -32.25 -9.13
CA LEU A 434 3.53 -32.26 -9.15
C LEU A 434 4.01 -31.91 -10.56
N PRO A 435 4.83 -30.87 -10.75
CA PRO A 435 5.38 -30.55 -12.06
C PRO A 435 6.33 -31.67 -12.51
N SER A 436 6.33 -31.95 -13.81
CA SER A 436 7.34 -32.83 -14.40
C SER A 436 8.75 -32.28 -14.15
N PRO A 437 9.75 -33.15 -13.95
CA PRO A 437 11.15 -32.72 -13.84
C PRO A 437 11.55 -31.84 -15.02
N ARG A 438 12.24 -30.73 -14.72
CA ARG A 438 12.71 -29.75 -15.70
C ARG A 438 14.13 -29.33 -15.35
N GLU A 439 14.92 -28.99 -16.37
CA GLU A 439 16.31 -28.55 -16.21
C GLU A 439 16.41 -27.20 -15.47
N ARG A 440 15.48 -26.29 -15.72
CA ARG A 440 15.39 -24.98 -15.07
C ARG A 440 14.14 -24.88 -14.23
N LEU A 441 14.29 -24.63 -12.93
CA LEU A 441 13.15 -24.47 -12.02
C LEU A 441 12.52 -23.08 -12.15
N GLU A 442 11.20 -23.00 -12.02
CA GLU A 442 10.46 -21.75 -11.96
C GLU A 442 10.20 -21.41 -10.48
N ILE A 443 10.72 -20.27 -10.02
CA ILE A 443 10.50 -19.73 -8.67
C ILE A 443 9.48 -18.61 -8.76
N VAL A 444 8.35 -18.73 -8.06
CA VAL A 444 7.33 -17.66 -8.04
C VAL A 444 7.48 -16.74 -6.83
N ILE A 445 7.31 -15.44 -7.07
CA ILE A 445 7.27 -14.41 -6.03
C ILE A 445 5.89 -13.77 -6.07
N THR A 446 5.05 -14.14 -5.11
CA THR A 446 3.67 -13.66 -4.99
C THR A 446 3.63 -12.38 -4.14
N ALA A 447 4.14 -11.28 -4.69
CA ALA A 447 4.39 -10.07 -3.93
C ALA A 447 3.91 -8.83 -4.68
N SER A 448 3.08 -8.01 -4.02
CA SER A 448 2.73 -6.69 -4.53
C SER A 448 3.98 -5.80 -4.69
N ALA A 449 3.91 -4.81 -5.58
CA ALA A 449 5.01 -3.93 -5.95
C ALA A 449 5.81 -3.36 -4.75
N MET A 450 5.11 -2.89 -3.73
CA MET A 450 5.63 -2.31 -2.48
C MET A 450 6.54 -3.22 -1.66
N LYS A 451 6.40 -4.54 -1.79
CA LYS A 451 7.24 -5.51 -1.07
C LYS A 451 8.59 -5.74 -1.72
N LEU A 452 8.75 -5.33 -2.98
CA LEU A 452 9.97 -5.52 -3.74
C LEU A 452 10.93 -4.36 -3.48
N ASN A 453 12.14 -4.70 -3.06
CA ASN A 453 13.22 -3.77 -2.72
C ASN A 453 14.57 -4.33 -3.22
N PRO A 454 15.62 -3.48 -3.34
CA PRO A 454 16.94 -3.92 -3.78
C PRO A 454 17.51 -5.09 -2.96
N GLY A 455 17.37 -5.06 -1.63
CA GLY A 455 17.91 -6.12 -0.76
C GLY A 455 17.32 -7.50 -1.05
N PHE A 456 16.01 -7.59 -1.31
CA PHE A 456 15.37 -8.83 -1.72
C PHE A 456 15.77 -9.27 -3.13
N LEU A 457 15.88 -8.33 -4.08
CA LEU A 457 16.32 -8.62 -5.45
C LEU A 457 17.77 -9.15 -5.48
N ASP A 458 18.66 -8.54 -4.70
CA ASP A 458 20.03 -9.00 -4.52
C ASP A 458 20.10 -10.38 -3.87
N THR A 459 19.22 -10.66 -2.91
CA THR A 459 19.09 -11.99 -2.30
C THR A 459 18.69 -13.03 -3.35
N CYS A 460 17.74 -12.72 -4.23
CA CYS A 460 17.38 -13.61 -5.35
C CYS A 460 18.55 -13.83 -6.31
N ARG A 461 19.33 -12.79 -6.62
CA ARG A 461 20.54 -12.89 -7.44
C ARG A 461 21.57 -13.81 -6.79
N GLU A 462 21.76 -13.68 -5.48
CA GLU A 462 22.68 -14.53 -4.71
C GLU A 462 22.23 -16.00 -4.69
N ILE A 463 20.93 -16.26 -4.53
CA ILE A 463 20.35 -17.61 -4.62
C ILE A 463 20.66 -18.23 -5.97
N ALA A 464 20.43 -17.51 -7.07
CA ALA A 464 20.69 -18.00 -8.42
C ALA A 464 22.18 -18.25 -8.69
N ALA A 465 23.06 -17.47 -8.07
CA ALA A 465 24.51 -17.65 -8.20
C ALA A 465 25.05 -18.84 -7.40
N ARG A 466 24.39 -19.22 -6.30
CA ARG A 466 24.83 -20.31 -5.41
C ARG A 466 24.17 -21.66 -5.71
N ALA A 467 22.96 -21.67 -6.28
CA ALA A 467 22.26 -22.90 -6.63
C ALA A 467 22.98 -23.65 -7.76
N GLN A 468 23.04 -24.98 -7.66
CA GLN A 468 23.58 -25.84 -8.72
C GLN A 468 22.56 -26.03 -9.85
N THR A 469 21.27 -26.00 -9.51
CA THR A 469 20.17 -26.10 -10.46
C THR A 469 19.80 -24.72 -11.02
N PRO A 470 19.73 -24.54 -12.35
CA PRO A 470 19.29 -23.29 -12.95
C PRO A 470 17.87 -22.89 -12.53
N VAL A 471 17.63 -21.58 -12.35
CA VAL A 471 16.33 -21.03 -11.94
C VAL A 471 15.87 -19.88 -12.84
N GLU A 472 14.55 -19.71 -13.00
CA GLU A 472 13.90 -18.51 -13.54
C GLU A 472 12.95 -17.95 -12.47
N PHE A 473 13.05 -16.64 -12.17
CA PHE A 473 12.18 -16.00 -11.19
C PHE A 473 10.97 -15.36 -11.87
N HIS A 474 9.77 -15.59 -11.32
CA HIS A 474 8.50 -15.07 -11.82
C HIS A 474 7.86 -14.16 -10.77
N PHE A 475 7.91 -12.85 -11.00
CA PHE A 475 7.31 -11.85 -10.12
C PHE A 475 5.85 -11.61 -10.50
N MET A 476 4.94 -11.92 -9.56
CA MET A 476 3.49 -11.74 -9.69
C MET A 476 3.08 -10.50 -8.89
N SER A 477 3.28 -9.31 -9.46
CA SER A 477 3.11 -8.04 -8.74
C SER A 477 1.72 -7.43 -8.81
N GLY A 478 0.87 -7.94 -9.70
CA GLY A 478 -0.49 -7.44 -9.90
C GLY A 478 -0.56 -6.04 -10.52
N VAL A 479 0.57 -5.49 -11.00
CA VAL A 479 0.63 -4.15 -11.59
C VAL A 479 -0.05 -4.16 -12.97
N LEU A 480 -0.95 -3.21 -13.19
CA LEU A 480 -1.64 -3.06 -14.48
C LEU A 480 -0.65 -2.70 -15.60
N PRO A 481 -0.94 -3.07 -16.87
CA PRO A 481 -0.12 -2.65 -18.01
C PRO A 481 -0.02 -1.12 -18.12
N GLY A 482 1.20 -0.61 -18.34
CA GLY A 482 1.49 0.82 -18.44
C GLY A 482 2.90 1.14 -17.92
N LEU A 483 3.23 2.43 -17.86
CA LEU A 483 4.55 2.92 -17.42
C LEU A 483 5.04 2.31 -16.08
N PRO A 484 4.20 2.14 -15.04
CA PRO A 484 4.66 1.51 -13.78
C PRO A 484 5.19 0.09 -13.96
N LEU A 485 4.53 -0.73 -14.79
CA LEU A 485 4.95 -2.11 -15.05
C LEU A 485 6.23 -2.14 -15.89
N ASP A 486 6.36 -1.25 -16.86
CA ASP A 486 7.55 -1.16 -17.70
C ASP A 486 8.77 -0.71 -16.89
N ARG A 487 8.58 0.26 -15.99
CA ARG A 487 9.62 0.64 -15.03
C ARG A 487 10.02 -0.51 -14.12
N MET A 488 9.05 -1.23 -13.57
CA MET A 488 9.32 -2.40 -12.73
C MET A 488 10.11 -3.48 -13.48
N ARG A 489 9.75 -3.77 -14.73
CA ARG A 489 10.48 -4.70 -15.62
C ARG A 489 11.92 -4.27 -15.83
N ALA A 490 12.14 -2.98 -16.11
CA ALA A 490 13.48 -2.45 -16.32
C ALA A 490 14.36 -2.59 -15.06
N VAL A 491 13.83 -2.20 -13.90
CA VAL A 491 14.55 -2.26 -12.62
C VAL A 491 14.87 -3.70 -12.22
N ILE A 492 13.88 -4.60 -12.24
CA ILE A 492 14.07 -6.00 -11.88
C ILE A 492 14.96 -6.71 -12.91
N GLY A 493 14.78 -6.43 -14.20
CA GLY A 493 15.61 -7.02 -15.25
C GLY A 493 17.08 -6.61 -15.17
N HIS A 494 17.37 -5.40 -14.66
CA HIS A 494 18.73 -4.97 -14.37
C HIS A 494 19.32 -5.67 -13.13
N ALA A 495 18.55 -5.75 -12.04
CA ALA A 495 19.02 -6.38 -10.80
C ALA A 495 19.12 -7.92 -10.90
N LEU A 496 18.23 -8.54 -11.68
CA LEU A 496 18.10 -9.99 -11.83
C LEU A 496 17.86 -10.37 -13.30
N PRO A 497 18.92 -10.40 -14.12
CA PRO A 497 18.82 -10.74 -15.54
C PRO A 497 18.13 -12.09 -15.77
N GLY A 498 17.18 -12.11 -16.71
CA GLY A 498 16.38 -13.30 -17.03
C GLY A 498 15.12 -13.49 -16.19
N ALA A 499 14.89 -12.66 -15.16
CA ALA A 499 13.62 -12.67 -14.42
C ALA A 499 12.43 -12.29 -15.31
N ARG A 500 11.27 -12.87 -15.01
CA ARG A 500 9.98 -12.57 -15.64
C ARG A 500 9.11 -11.76 -14.69
N VAL A 501 8.80 -10.52 -15.07
CA VAL A 501 7.86 -9.66 -14.34
C VAL A 501 6.53 -9.65 -15.08
N HIS A 502 5.53 -10.26 -14.43
CA HIS A 502 4.19 -10.41 -14.96
C HIS A 502 3.35 -9.19 -14.60
N GLY A 503 2.54 -8.73 -15.56
CA GLY A 503 1.51 -7.73 -15.28
C GLY A 503 0.33 -8.35 -14.54
N PHE A 504 -0.75 -7.59 -14.43
CA PHE A 504 -2.01 -8.06 -13.88
C PHE A 504 -2.49 -9.34 -14.58
N HIS A 505 -2.89 -10.31 -13.75
CA HIS A 505 -3.62 -11.50 -14.16
C HIS A 505 -4.92 -11.50 -13.37
N ASP A 506 -5.99 -12.05 -13.97
CA ASP A 506 -7.13 -12.46 -13.16
C ASP A 506 -6.70 -13.57 -12.18
N TYR A 507 -7.53 -13.84 -11.17
CA TYR A 507 -7.13 -14.76 -10.11
C TYR A 507 -6.88 -16.19 -10.62
N ALA A 508 -7.64 -16.63 -11.62
CA ALA A 508 -7.44 -17.94 -12.25
C ALA A 508 -6.12 -18.04 -13.00
N GLY A 509 -5.80 -17.06 -13.86
CA GLY A 509 -4.52 -16.99 -14.56
C GLY A 509 -3.32 -16.86 -13.61
N TYR A 510 -3.49 -16.09 -12.53
CA TYR A 510 -2.50 -15.99 -11.45
C TYR A 510 -2.24 -17.36 -10.80
N LEU A 511 -3.29 -18.06 -10.35
CA LEU A 511 -3.12 -19.37 -9.70
C LEU A 511 -2.58 -20.44 -10.65
N ALA A 512 -2.96 -20.40 -11.93
CA ALA A 512 -2.38 -21.29 -12.94
C ALA A 512 -0.86 -21.11 -13.06
N ARG A 513 -0.37 -19.86 -12.99
CA ARG A 513 1.06 -19.56 -12.97
C ARG A 513 1.73 -20.04 -11.68
N VAL A 514 1.10 -19.81 -10.52
CA VAL A 514 1.63 -20.28 -9.23
C VAL A 514 1.71 -21.81 -9.21
N ASN A 515 0.70 -22.52 -9.71
CA ASN A 515 0.65 -23.99 -9.72
C ASN A 515 1.76 -24.60 -10.60
N ARG A 516 2.18 -23.89 -11.65
CA ARG A 516 3.27 -24.30 -12.55
C ARG A 516 4.66 -24.16 -11.92
N ALA A 517 4.83 -23.24 -10.97
CA ALA A 517 6.10 -23.00 -10.30
C ALA A 517 6.55 -24.22 -9.48
N ASP A 518 7.85 -24.33 -9.22
CA ASP A 518 8.45 -25.42 -8.44
C ASP A 518 8.49 -25.11 -6.94
N LEU A 519 8.71 -23.84 -6.61
CA LEU A 519 8.71 -23.29 -5.25
C LEU A 519 8.33 -21.81 -5.28
N PHE A 520 7.99 -21.25 -4.11
CA PHE A 520 7.84 -19.81 -3.93
C PHE A 520 8.86 -19.23 -2.94
N LEU A 521 9.11 -17.93 -3.08
CA LEU A 521 9.95 -17.15 -2.17
C LEU A 521 9.14 -15.99 -1.62
N SER A 522 9.04 -15.89 -0.29
CA SER A 522 8.41 -14.74 0.36
C SER A 522 9.36 -13.53 0.38
N PRO A 523 8.90 -12.34 -0.03
CA PRO A 523 9.68 -11.12 0.10
C PRO A 523 9.93 -10.76 1.57
N PHE A 524 10.93 -9.92 1.83
CA PHE A 524 11.18 -9.34 3.14
C PHE A 524 11.73 -7.90 2.99
N PRO A 525 11.60 -7.02 4.01
CA PRO A 525 11.06 -7.30 5.36
C PRO A 525 9.55 -7.57 5.37
N PHE A 526 8.78 -6.95 4.46
CA PHE A 526 7.34 -7.16 4.44
C PHE A 526 6.97 -8.50 3.76
N GLY A 527 6.64 -9.50 4.57
CA GLY A 527 6.31 -10.86 4.15
C GLY A 527 4.91 -11.03 3.54
N ASN A 528 4.49 -12.28 3.38
CA ASN A 528 3.24 -12.67 2.71
C ASN A 528 2.18 -13.19 3.67
N THR A 529 0.93 -13.15 3.19
CA THR A 529 -0.21 -13.80 3.85
C THR A 529 -1.04 -14.50 2.78
N ASN A 530 -1.68 -13.73 1.91
CA ASN A 530 -2.51 -14.27 0.83
C ASN A 530 -1.70 -15.16 -0.13
N GLY A 531 -0.52 -14.70 -0.54
CA GLY A 531 0.35 -15.51 -1.40
C GLY A 531 0.76 -16.85 -0.79
N ILE A 532 0.87 -16.95 0.54
CA ILE A 532 1.10 -18.22 1.23
C ILE A 532 -0.15 -19.09 1.21
N VAL A 533 -1.33 -18.52 1.49
CA VAL A 533 -2.60 -19.25 1.39
C VAL A 533 -2.82 -19.78 -0.03
N ASP A 534 -2.53 -18.98 -1.05
CA ASP A 534 -2.60 -19.37 -2.47
C ASP A 534 -1.57 -20.47 -2.80
N ALA A 535 -0.32 -20.33 -2.35
CA ALA A 535 0.72 -21.33 -2.54
C ALA A 535 0.35 -22.67 -1.86
N LEU A 536 -0.12 -22.64 -0.61
CA LEU A 536 -0.54 -23.82 0.13
C LEU A 536 -1.79 -24.47 -0.46
N THR A 537 -2.69 -23.70 -1.08
CA THR A 537 -3.83 -24.24 -1.84
C THR A 537 -3.35 -25.14 -2.97
N LEU A 538 -2.20 -24.83 -3.54
CA LEU A 538 -1.57 -25.54 -4.65
C LEU A 538 -0.46 -26.51 -4.18
N GLY A 539 -0.31 -26.68 -2.85
CA GLY A 539 0.72 -27.48 -2.23
C GLY A 539 2.15 -27.01 -2.47
N LEU A 540 2.34 -25.78 -2.95
CA LEU A 540 3.63 -25.24 -3.35
C LEU A 540 4.50 -24.94 -2.11
N PRO A 541 5.69 -25.54 -1.96
CA PRO A 541 6.59 -25.24 -0.86
C PRO A 541 7.36 -23.92 -1.11
N GLY A 542 7.87 -23.31 -0.05
CA GLY A 542 8.64 -22.08 -0.16
C GLY A 542 9.52 -21.81 1.05
N VAL A 543 10.17 -20.65 1.02
CA VAL A 543 11.06 -20.13 2.08
C VAL A 543 10.61 -18.73 2.46
N CYS A 544 10.64 -18.43 3.76
CA CYS A 544 10.38 -17.09 4.30
C CYS A 544 11.48 -16.66 5.27
N LYS A 545 11.56 -15.35 5.53
CA LYS A 545 12.42 -14.78 6.57
C LYS A 545 11.54 -14.16 7.65
N ARG A 546 11.82 -14.46 8.92
CA ARG A 546 11.15 -13.81 10.05
C ARG A 546 11.89 -12.60 10.59
N GLY A 547 11.20 -11.80 11.40
CA GLY A 547 11.72 -10.55 11.94
C GLY A 547 10.97 -10.08 13.20
N ALA A 548 11.03 -8.79 13.50
CA ALA A 548 10.45 -8.22 14.71
C ALA A 548 8.96 -7.87 14.52
N GLU A 549 8.59 -7.41 13.34
CA GLU A 549 7.24 -6.92 13.03
C GLU A 549 6.25 -8.05 12.76
N VAL A 550 4.96 -7.78 12.90
CA VAL A 550 3.93 -8.78 12.56
C VAL A 550 3.98 -9.15 11.07
N PHE A 551 4.17 -8.17 10.18
CA PHE A 551 4.35 -8.47 8.75
C PHE A 551 5.63 -9.23 8.41
N GLU A 552 6.58 -9.33 9.34
CA GLU A 552 7.74 -10.21 9.22
C GLU A 552 7.46 -11.60 9.84
N ARG A 553 6.37 -11.79 10.58
CA ARG A 553 6.09 -13.01 11.37
C ARG A 553 4.98 -13.87 10.81
N ILE A 554 4.01 -13.28 10.10
CA ILE A 554 2.87 -14.00 9.53
C ILE A 554 3.32 -15.22 8.72
N ASP A 555 4.35 -15.08 7.88
CA ASP A 555 4.87 -16.18 7.07
C ASP A 555 5.31 -17.38 7.92
N SER A 556 6.15 -17.12 8.92
CA SER A 556 6.68 -18.16 9.82
C SER A 556 5.57 -18.87 10.60
N ALA A 557 4.60 -18.12 11.10
CA ALA A 557 3.48 -18.69 11.83
C ALA A 557 2.58 -19.55 10.93
N LEU A 558 2.29 -19.10 9.71
CA LEU A 558 1.55 -19.92 8.74
C LEU A 558 2.31 -21.20 8.37
N PHE A 559 3.64 -21.12 8.23
CA PHE A 559 4.52 -22.26 7.97
C PHE A 559 4.47 -23.26 9.13
N GLU A 560 4.55 -22.79 10.38
CA GLU A 560 4.45 -23.61 11.59
C GLU A 560 3.07 -24.28 11.70
N ARG A 561 1.98 -23.55 11.43
CA ARG A 561 0.60 -24.08 11.45
C ARG A 561 0.39 -25.25 10.48
N VAL A 562 1.10 -25.27 9.35
CA VAL A 562 1.05 -26.37 8.36
C VAL A 562 2.22 -27.35 8.46
N ALA A 563 3.00 -27.26 9.54
CA ALA A 563 4.16 -28.11 9.81
C ALA A 563 5.19 -28.12 8.66
N MET A 564 5.49 -26.96 8.08
CA MET A 564 6.66 -26.79 7.21
C MET A 564 7.95 -27.12 7.97
N PRO A 565 8.98 -27.69 7.31
CA PRO A 565 10.27 -27.92 7.95
C PRO A 565 10.85 -26.61 8.50
N SER A 566 11.40 -26.64 9.72
CA SER A 566 11.88 -25.43 10.40
C SER A 566 12.96 -24.67 9.62
N TRP A 567 13.77 -25.37 8.82
CA TRP A 567 14.79 -24.76 7.96
C TRP A 567 14.23 -23.86 6.85
N THR A 568 12.92 -23.94 6.56
CA THR A 568 12.25 -23.06 5.58
C THR A 568 11.94 -21.67 6.14
N VAL A 569 12.16 -21.45 7.44
CA VAL A 569 12.01 -20.18 8.15
C VAL A 569 13.39 -19.68 8.57
N ALA A 570 13.85 -18.60 7.95
CA ALA A 570 15.17 -18.02 8.21
C ALA A 570 15.10 -16.83 9.20
N ASP A 571 16.14 -16.67 10.04
CA ASP A 571 16.31 -15.51 10.91
C ASP A 571 17.23 -14.43 10.29
N SER A 572 18.02 -14.80 9.29
CA SER A 572 18.93 -13.89 8.56
C SER A 572 18.83 -14.05 7.05
N VAL A 573 19.36 -13.06 6.30
CA VAL A 573 19.42 -13.14 4.83
C VAL A 573 20.28 -14.32 4.38
N ASN A 574 21.40 -14.59 5.06
CA ASN A 574 22.25 -15.73 4.71
C ASN A 574 21.55 -17.07 4.95
N GLU A 575 20.82 -17.23 6.06
CA GLU A 575 19.99 -18.43 6.28
C GLU A 575 18.90 -18.57 5.24
N TYR A 576 18.28 -17.46 4.82
CA TYR A 576 17.28 -17.46 3.76
C TYR A 576 17.86 -17.98 2.44
N VAL A 577 19.06 -17.51 2.06
CA VAL A 577 19.79 -17.98 0.87
C VAL A 577 20.10 -19.48 1.00
N VAL A 578 20.61 -19.93 2.14
CA VAL A 578 20.92 -21.36 2.39
C VAL A 578 19.67 -22.23 2.27
N ALA A 579 18.56 -21.80 2.87
CA ALA A 579 17.29 -22.50 2.79
C ALA A 579 16.75 -22.56 1.35
N ALA A 580 16.80 -21.45 0.62
CA ALA A 580 16.36 -21.41 -0.77
C ALA A 580 17.22 -22.32 -1.67
N VAL A 581 18.55 -22.28 -1.55
CA VAL A 581 19.46 -23.16 -2.30
C VAL A 581 19.18 -24.62 -1.98
N ARG A 582 18.97 -25.00 -0.71
CA ARG A 582 18.54 -26.35 -0.34
C ARG A 582 17.22 -26.73 -1.01
N MET A 583 16.21 -25.86 -0.95
CA MET A 583 14.91 -26.10 -1.59
C MET A 583 15.05 -26.31 -3.10
N ILE A 584 15.99 -25.61 -3.75
CA ILE A 584 16.27 -25.70 -5.19
C ILE A 584 17.01 -27.00 -5.54
N ASP A 585 18.10 -27.32 -4.84
CA ASP A 585 18.99 -28.43 -5.22
C ASP A 585 18.57 -29.79 -4.66
N ALA A 586 17.87 -29.83 -3.51
CA ALA A 586 17.35 -31.07 -2.94
C ALA A 586 16.02 -31.49 -3.59
N HIS A 587 16.05 -31.85 -4.88
CA HIS A 587 14.86 -32.16 -5.68
C HIS A 587 13.91 -33.18 -5.02
N ALA A 588 14.44 -34.29 -4.49
CA ALA A 588 13.63 -35.30 -3.83
C ALA A 588 12.96 -34.77 -2.56
N GLU A 589 13.66 -33.95 -1.76
CA GLU A 589 13.11 -33.32 -0.55
C GLU A 589 11.99 -32.33 -0.91
N ARG A 590 12.21 -31.47 -1.92
CA ARG A 590 11.18 -30.54 -2.42
C ARG A 590 9.95 -31.26 -2.95
N THR A 591 10.13 -32.30 -3.76
CA THR A 591 9.01 -33.08 -4.35
C THR A 591 8.22 -33.80 -3.27
N ALA A 592 8.89 -34.44 -2.30
CA ALA A 592 8.23 -35.08 -1.16
C ALA A 592 7.46 -34.06 -0.30
N LEU A 593 8.04 -32.88 -0.08
CA LEU A 593 7.38 -31.80 0.65
C LEU A 593 6.12 -31.30 -0.07
N ARG A 594 6.19 -31.06 -1.39
CA ARG A 594 5.03 -30.67 -2.21
C ARG A 594 3.94 -31.73 -2.17
N GLN A 595 4.29 -33.01 -2.37
CA GLN A 595 3.34 -34.11 -2.32
C GLN A 595 2.63 -34.16 -0.96
N ARG A 596 3.37 -34.03 0.15
CA ARG A 596 2.79 -33.96 1.49
C ARG A 596 1.81 -32.80 1.64
N LEU A 597 2.15 -31.59 1.16
CA LEU A 597 1.27 -30.42 1.26
C LEU A 597 -0.04 -30.64 0.47
N ILE A 598 0.04 -31.30 -0.70
CA ILE A 598 -1.13 -31.67 -1.51
C ILE A 598 -1.98 -32.71 -0.78
N ASP A 599 -1.38 -33.82 -0.34
CA ASP A 599 -2.10 -34.95 0.28
C ASP A 599 -2.79 -34.54 1.57
N THR A 600 -2.13 -33.69 2.37
CA THR A 600 -2.66 -33.19 3.64
C THR A 600 -3.61 -32.00 3.47
N ARG A 601 -3.78 -31.49 2.24
CA ARG A 601 -4.53 -30.26 1.95
C ARG A 601 -4.13 -29.13 2.90
N ALA A 602 -2.82 -28.86 2.99
CA ALA A 602 -2.22 -28.02 4.02
C ALA A 602 -2.96 -26.70 4.31
N VAL A 603 -3.49 -26.05 3.26
CA VAL A 603 -4.27 -24.81 3.39
C VAL A 603 -5.48 -24.91 4.32
N GLN A 604 -6.08 -26.11 4.51
CA GLN A 604 -7.24 -26.29 5.39
C GLN A 604 -6.94 -25.86 6.83
N ARG A 605 -5.68 -25.96 7.28
CA ARG A 605 -5.26 -25.47 8.59
C ARG A 605 -5.41 -23.96 8.76
N CYS A 606 -5.40 -23.19 7.67
CA CYS A 606 -5.68 -21.75 7.71
C CYS A 606 -7.17 -21.45 7.91
N PHE A 607 -8.06 -22.40 7.59
CA PHE A 607 -9.51 -22.23 7.63
C PHE A 607 -10.16 -22.88 8.86
N GLU A 608 -9.41 -23.67 9.62
CA GLU A 608 -9.83 -24.26 10.89
C GLU A 608 -9.57 -23.30 12.06
N GLY A 609 -10.48 -23.26 13.04
CA GLY A 609 -10.27 -22.46 14.25
C GLY A 609 -11.56 -22.02 14.94
N ARG A 610 -11.40 -21.20 15.98
CA ARG A 610 -12.45 -20.73 16.90
C ARG A 610 -12.74 -19.26 16.66
N ALA A 611 -13.58 -18.98 15.67
CA ALA A 611 -13.94 -17.61 15.28
C ALA A 611 -14.59 -16.80 16.43
N GLN A 612 -15.21 -17.47 17.40
CA GLN A 612 -15.84 -16.86 18.59
C GLN A 612 -14.82 -16.17 19.50
N ALA A 613 -13.56 -16.60 19.48
CA ALA A 613 -12.52 -16.11 20.39
C ALA A 613 -12.35 -14.59 20.32
N PHE A 614 -12.51 -13.99 19.14
CA PHE A 614 -12.49 -12.53 18.97
C PHE A 614 -13.63 -11.87 19.77
N GLY A 615 -14.87 -12.26 19.53
CA GLY A 615 -16.04 -11.69 20.21
C GLY A 615 -15.97 -11.87 21.73
N GLU A 616 -15.53 -13.04 22.21
CA GLU A 616 -15.35 -13.34 23.63
C GLU A 616 -14.27 -12.46 24.27
N CYS A 617 -13.13 -12.24 23.59
CA CYS A 617 -12.08 -11.33 24.04
C CYS A 617 -12.58 -9.89 24.15
N VAL A 618 -13.29 -9.41 23.13
CA VAL A 618 -13.85 -8.05 23.15
C VAL A 618 -14.89 -7.90 24.26
N LEU A 619 -15.78 -8.89 24.44
CA LEU A 619 -16.81 -8.86 25.49
C LEU A 619 -16.20 -8.79 26.89
N ARG A 620 -15.10 -9.51 27.14
CA ARG A 620 -14.34 -9.39 28.39
C ARG A 620 -13.80 -7.97 28.61
N LEU A 621 -13.18 -7.38 27.58
CA LEU A 621 -12.66 -6.00 27.67
C LEU A 621 -13.77 -4.95 27.90
N VAL A 622 -14.95 -5.15 27.30
CA VAL A 622 -16.11 -4.28 27.55
C VAL A 622 -16.57 -4.40 29.00
N ARG A 623 -16.64 -5.63 29.55
CA ARG A 623 -17.01 -5.87 30.94
C ARG A 623 -15.99 -5.31 31.94
N ASP A 624 -14.70 -5.39 31.64
CA ASP A 624 -13.63 -4.87 32.52
C ASP A 624 -13.57 -3.33 32.55
N LYS A 625 -14.06 -2.67 31.49
CA LYS A 625 -14.17 -1.19 31.40
C LYS A 625 -15.47 -0.63 32.00
N THR A 626 -16.45 -1.49 32.29
CA THR A 626 -17.79 -1.11 32.82
C THR A 626 -17.84 -1.33 34.31
#